data_AF-A0A7Y5SL05-F1
#
_entry.id   AF-A0A7Y5SL05-F1
#
_cell.length_a   1.000
_cell.length_b   1.000
_cell.length_c   1.000
_cell.angle_alpha   90.00
_cell.angle_beta   90.00
_cell.angle_gamma   90.00
#
_symmetry.space_group_name_H-M   'P 1'
#
loop_
_entity.id
_entity.type
_entity.pdbx_description
1 polymer ?
#
loop_
_entity_poly.entity_id
_entity_poly.type
_entity_poly.pdbx_seq_one_letter_code
_entity_poly.pdbx_strand_id
1 'polypeptide(L)'
;MTVQRFAATSVWLTCLGAVGPMWFGGVGAAEEQAVVKPMAPFEFLEVKQQLTGDPILVVNYPWIRHQRPTIEIRRLDDTPETTAARPLYFGSEYMHGTNLAAMYRCEELSAGLPASTEFTKDEVRFIVTGRRNPLEKPSVVVRCQSEKPGPRYGVRAVYGLLEAWAVNNKTLFLELPREDFAQPGRIEAVFYRGEDVVWTERADWPGYPEKAGRGDKEKGRQGEKQ
;
A
#
# COMPACT_ATOMS: atom_id res chain seq x y z
N MET A 1 17.25 39.30 34.10
CA MET A 1 16.08 38.98 34.95
C MET A 1 15.92 37.47 34.95
N THR A 2 16.11 36.87 36.12
CA THR A 2 16.31 35.43 36.34
C THR A 2 15.11 34.92 37.12
N VAL A 3 14.40 33.91 36.61
CA VAL A 3 13.42 33.10 37.36
C VAL A 3 13.45 31.69 36.76
N GLN A 4 14.23 30.75 37.29
CA GLN A 4 14.03 29.90 38.48
C GLN A 4 13.14 28.67 38.18
N ARG A 5 13.81 27.51 38.19
CA ARG A 5 13.30 26.14 38.00
C ARG A 5 12.42 25.71 39.18
N PHE A 6 11.38 24.91 38.92
CA PHE A 6 10.76 24.04 39.91
C PHE A 6 10.81 22.58 39.45
N ALA A 7 11.49 21.76 40.24
CA ALA A 7 11.38 20.31 40.28
C ALA A 7 10.45 19.95 41.44
N ALA A 8 9.57 18.97 41.24
CA ALA A 8 8.83 18.32 42.32
C ALA A 8 8.78 16.82 42.00
N THR A 9 9.70 16.03 42.57
CA THR A 9 9.57 15.18 43.77
C THR A 9 8.61 14.00 43.62
N SER A 10 9.20 12.82 43.50
CA SER A 10 8.58 11.50 43.60
C SER A 10 8.07 11.22 45.03
N VAL A 11 6.94 10.53 45.15
CA VAL A 11 6.57 9.80 46.38
C VAL A 11 6.18 8.38 45.99
N TRP A 12 6.99 7.43 46.47
CA TRP A 12 6.70 6.01 46.49
C TRP A 12 5.84 5.71 47.71
N LEU A 13 4.76 4.94 47.55
CA LEU A 13 4.03 4.33 48.66
C LEU A 13 3.93 2.82 48.43
N THR A 14 4.79 2.09 49.13
CA THR A 14 4.73 0.64 49.31
C THR A 14 3.75 0.31 50.44
N CYS A 15 2.72 -0.48 50.15
CA CYS A 15 1.96 -1.19 51.18
C CYS A 15 2.28 -2.69 51.10
N LEU A 16 3.07 -3.14 52.07
CA LEU A 16 3.22 -4.54 52.47
C LEU A 16 1.95 -4.99 53.20
N GLY A 17 1.32 -6.06 52.72
CA GLY A 17 0.26 -6.76 53.41
C GLY A 17 0.38 -8.25 53.14
N ALA A 18 0.98 -8.97 54.07
CA ALA A 18 1.11 -10.43 54.07
C ALA A 18 -0.06 -11.05 54.83
N VAL A 19 -0.84 -11.93 54.21
CA VAL A 19 -1.76 -12.86 54.89
C VAL A 19 -1.86 -14.18 54.11
N GLY A 20 -1.31 -15.24 54.72
CA GLY A 20 -1.88 -16.60 54.78
C GLY A 20 -1.88 -17.50 53.52
N PRO A 21 -1.25 -18.69 53.57
CA PRO A 21 -1.50 -19.75 52.60
C PRO A 21 -2.75 -20.55 53.02
N MET A 22 -3.83 -20.43 52.25
CA MET A 22 -5.03 -21.27 52.40
C MET A 22 -5.00 -22.35 51.31
N TRP A 23 -4.80 -23.59 51.73
CA TRP A 23 -4.90 -24.77 50.88
C TRP A 23 -6.37 -24.98 50.49
N PHE A 24 -6.69 -24.80 49.21
CA PHE A 24 -7.93 -25.31 48.62
C PHE A 24 -7.59 -26.49 47.70
N GLY A 25 -8.19 -27.63 48.04
CA GLY A 25 -8.20 -28.83 47.22
C GLY A 25 -8.97 -28.61 45.91
N GLY A 26 -8.63 -29.45 44.94
CA GLY A 26 -8.97 -29.25 43.53
C GLY A 26 -10.43 -29.41 43.16
N VAL A 27 -10.75 -28.81 42.02
CA VAL A 27 -11.54 -29.46 40.97
C VAL A 27 -10.86 -29.06 39.67
N GLY A 28 -10.30 -30.03 38.95
CA GLY A 28 -9.70 -29.79 37.63
C GLY A 28 -10.78 -29.36 36.66
N ALA A 29 -10.88 -28.06 36.41
CA ALA A 29 -11.56 -27.56 35.23
C ALA A 29 -10.66 -27.93 34.04
N ALA A 30 -11.05 -28.97 33.31
CA ALA A 30 -10.54 -29.20 31.98
C ALA A 30 -10.90 -27.95 31.16
N GLU A 31 -9.91 -27.09 30.97
CA GLU A 31 -9.96 -25.97 30.06
C GLU A 31 -10.13 -26.58 28.67
N GLU A 32 -11.39 -26.68 28.24
CA GLU A 32 -11.79 -27.02 26.90
C GLU A 32 -11.17 -25.97 25.98
N GLN A 33 -9.95 -26.26 25.51
CA GLN A 33 -9.27 -25.50 24.49
C GLN A 33 -10.17 -25.56 23.27
N ALA A 34 -10.99 -24.52 23.11
CA ALA A 34 -11.74 -24.30 21.90
C ALA A 34 -10.73 -24.30 20.77
N VAL A 35 -10.72 -25.40 20.01
CA VAL A 35 -9.97 -25.50 18.76
C VAL A 35 -10.57 -24.42 17.86
N VAL A 36 -9.92 -23.25 17.84
CA VAL A 36 -10.24 -22.18 16.92
C VAL A 36 -9.99 -22.75 15.54
N LYS A 37 -11.08 -23.18 14.90
CA LYS A 37 -11.07 -23.64 13.52
C LYS A 37 -10.44 -22.50 12.72
N PRO A 38 -9.31 -22.73 12.01
CA PRO A 38 -8.68 -21.67 11.24
C PRO A 38 -9.74 -21.16 10.26
N MET A 39 -10.11 -19.89 10.45
CA MET A 39 -10.99 -19.19 9.54
C MET A 39 -10.31 -19.27 8.17
N ALA A 40 -10.98 -19.85 7.17
CA ALA A 40 -10.43 -19.96 5.84
C ALA A 40 -9.86 -18.60 5.43
N PRO A 41 -8.67 -18.55 4.80
CA PRO A 41 -8.09 -17.28 4.38
C PRO A 41 -9.12 -16.59 3.50
N PHE A 42 -9.56 -15.40 3.91
CA PHE A 42 -10.37 -14.57 3.04
C PHE A 42 -9.46 -14.15 1.90
N GLU A 43 -9.75 -14.61 0.69
CA GLU A 43 -9.10 -14.12 -0.53
C GLU A 43 -9.75 -12.77 -0.87
N PHE A 44 -9.13 -11.68 -0.41
CA PHE A 44 -9.55 -10.32 -0.74
C PHE A 44 -8.91 -9.86 -2.05
N LEU A 45 -7.83 -10.47 -2.50
CA LEU A 45 -7.07 -10.06 -3.68
C LEU A 45 -7.13 -11.11 -4.78
N GLU A 46 -7.54 -10.69 -5.97
CA GLU A 46 -7.57 -11.54 -7.17
C GLU A 46 -6.87 -10.83 -8.32
N VAL A 47 -6.09 -11.57 -9.12
CA VAL A 47 -5.48 -11.04 -10.35
C VAL A 47 -6.30 -11.51 -11.55
N LYS A 48 -6.87 -10.57 -12.30
CA LYS A 48 -7.64 -10.85 -13.53
C LYS A 48 -6.92 -10.31 -14.76
N GLN A 49 -7.35 -10.79 -15.93
CA GLN A 49 -6.98 -10.18 -17.20
C GLN A 49 -8.15 -9.38 -17.75
N GLN A 50 -7.86 -8.18 -18.25
CA GLN A 50 -8.80 -7.37 -19.01
C GLN A 50 -8.94 -7.91 -20.44
N LEU A 51 -9.94 -7.41 -21.18
CA LEU A 51 -10.12 -7.76 -22.60
C LEU A 51 -8.91 -7.38 -23.47
N THR A 52 -8.13 -6.37 -23.05
CA THR A 52 -6.89 -5.96 -23.71
C THR A 52 -5.73 -6.95 -23.50
N GLY A 53 -5.91 -7.95 -22.63
CA GLY A 53 -4.85 -8.85 -22.16
C GLY A 53 -4.05 -8.30 -20.99
N ASP A 54 -4.31 -7.06 -20.57
CA ASP A 54 -3.58 -6.45 -19.45
C ASP A 54 -4.07 -7.00 -18.11
N PRO A 55 -3.16 -7.30 -17.16
CA PRO A 55 -3.57 -7.69 -15.82
C PRO A 55 -4.21 -6.53 -15.06
N ILE A 56 -5.12 -6.86 -14.14
CA ILE A 56 -5.76 -5.95 -13.21
C ILE A 56 -5.88 -6.61 -11.84
N LEU A 57 -5.62 -5.86 -10.78
CA LEU A 57 -5.87 -6.32 -9.42
C LEU A 57 -7.31 -6.02 -9.04
N VAL A 58 -8.03 -7.04 -8.59
CA VAL A 58 -9.38 -6.92 -8.07
C VAL A 58 -9.34 -7.13 -6.56
N VAL A 59 -9.75 -6.10 -5.83
CA VAL A 59 -9.86 -6.17 -4.36
C VAL A 59 -11.33 -6.29 -3.99
N ASN A 60 -11.70 -7.38 -3.31
CA ASN A 60 -13.05 -7.69 -2.85
C ASN A 60 -13.16 -7.53 -1.33
N TYR A 61 -13.23 -6.29 -0.86
CA TYR A 61 -13.26 -5.94 0.56
C TYR A 61 -14.16 -4.71 0.80
N PRO A 62 -14.99 -4.64 1.87
CA PRO A 62 -15.90 -3.51 2.14
C PRO A 62 -15.15 -2.23 2.57
N TRP A 63 -14.40 -1.64 1.64
CA TRP A 63 -13.46 -0.53 1.83
C TRP A 63 -14.16 0.76 2.30
N ILE A 64 -15.40 1.00 1.86
CA ILE A 64 -16.18 2.21 2.19
C ILE A 64 -16.47 2.36 3.69
N ARG A 65 -16.36 1.28 4.47
CA ARG A 65 -16.60 1.28 5.92
C ARG A 65 -15.45 1.92 6.71
N HIS A 66 -14.33 2.18 6.07
CA HIS A 66 -13.12 2.68 6.70
C HIS A 66 -12.94 4.16 6.39
N GLN A 67 -12.47 4.93 7.37
CA GLN A 67 -12.11 6.32 7.14
C GLN A 67 -10.71 6.38 6.52
N ARG A 68 -10.57 7.16 5.44
CA ARG A 68 -9.30 7.36 4.71
C ARG A 68 -8.60 6.04 4.35
N PRO A 69 -9.29 5.11 3.68
CA PRO A 69 -8.69 3.84 3.30
C PRO A 69 -7.62 4.08 2.23
N THR A 70 -6.52 3.34 2.33
CA THR A 70 -5.48 3.32 1.30
C THR A 70 -5.00 1.89 1.07
N ILE A 71 -4.52 1.62 -0.13
CA ILE A 71 -3.94 0.33 -0.50
C ILE A 71 -2.53 0.57 -0.99
N GLU A 72 -1.56 -0.13 -0.43
CA GLU A 72 -0.19 -0.18 -0.90
C GLU A 72 0.08 -1.52 -1.54
N ILE A 73 0.63 -1.51 -2.75
CA ILE A 73 1.11 -2.68 -3.46
C ILE A 73 2.62 -2.59 -3.55
N ARG A 74 3.31 -3.62 -3.06
CA ARG A 74 4.77 -3.73 -3.15
C ARG A 74 5.19 -4.92 -3.99
N ARG A 75 6.33 -4.79 -4.68
CA ARG A 75 7.03 -5.96 -5.24
C ARG A 75 7.84 -6.63 -4.14
N LEU A 76 7.77 -7.95 -4.08
CA LEU A 76 8.54 -8.75 -3.13
C LEU A 76 9.91 -9.14 -3.67
N ASP A 77 10.08 -9.18 -4.99
CA ASP A 77 11.35 -9.61 -5.62
C ASP A 77 12.45 -8.54 -5.52
N ASP A 78 12.06 -7.27 -5.34
CA ASP A 78 12.98 -6.14 -5.23
C ASP A 78 13.60 -6.03 -3.83
N THR A 79 13.08 -6.76 -2.84
CA THR A 79 13.57 -6.69 -1.47
C THR A 79 14.12 -8.06 -1.08
N PRO A 80 15.42 -8.21 -0.74
CA PRO A 80 15.87 -9.46 -0.12
C PRO A 80 14.98 -9.69 1.11
N GLU A 81 14.55 -10.95 1.35
CA GLU A 81 13.63 -11.44 2.40
C GLU A 81 14.03 -11.05 3.83
N THR A 82 14.23 -9.76 4.04
CA THR A 82 14.55 -9.13 5.28
C THR A 82 13.19 -8.81 5.87
N THR A 83 12.92 -9.45 6.99
CA THR A 83 11.85 -9.19 7.96
C THR A 83 11.74 -7.71 8.38
N ALA A 84 12.57 -6.80 7.82
CA ALA A 84 12.68 -5.38 8.10
C ALA A 84 11.90 -4.47 7.13
N ALA A 85 11.43 -4.97 5.98
CA ALA A 85 10.65 -4.15 5.05
C ALA A 85 9.29 -3.80 5.67
N ARG A 86 9.17 -2.56 6.17
CA ARG A 86 7.96 -2.07 6.83
C ARG A 86 6.99 -1.47 5.80
N PRO A 87 5.68 -1.54 6.08
CA PRO A 87 4.68 -0.81 5.30
C PRO A 87 5.01 0.70 5.29
N LEU A 88 4.71 1.42 4.20
CA LEU A 88 5.10 2.84 4.06
C LEU A 88 4.20 3.76 4.88
N TYR A 89 2.98 3.29 5.22
CA TYR A 89 1.95 4.07 5.89
C TYR A 89 1.65 5.38 5.15
N PHE A 90 1.63 5.34 3.82
CA PHE A 90 1.55 6.55 3.00
C PHE A 90 0.33 7.43 3.32
N GLY A 91 -0.82 6.80 3.59
CA GLY A 91 -2.05 7.50 3.94
C GLY A 91 -1.93 8.39 5.17
N SER A 92 -1.20 7.95 6.21
CA SER A 92 -1.00 8.73 7.44
C SER A 92 0.20 9.67 7.35
N GLU A 93 1.33 9.21 6.79
CA GLU A 93 2.62 9.92 6.82
C GLU A 93 2.79 10.97 5.72
N TYR A 94 2.13 10.79 4.57
CA TYR A 94 2.39 11.58 3.36
C TYR A 94 1.13 12.17 2.72
N MET A 95 -0.05 11.56 2.91
CA MET A 95 -1.31 11.98 2.27
C MET A 95 -2.08 13.04 3.08
N HIS A 96 -1.48 14.22 3.24
CA HIS A 96 -2.04 15.35 4.00
C HIS A 96 -1.55 16.69 3.42
N GLY A 97 -2.21 17.79 3.79
CA GLY A 97 -1.83 19.15 3.40
C GLY A 97 -1.68 19.33 1.88
N THR A 98 -0.54 19.88 1.45
CA THR A 98 -0.23 20.16 0.05
C THR A 98 -0.17 18.91 -0.82
N ASN A 99 0.26 17.77 -0.28
CA ASN A 99 0.35 16.51 -1.04
C ASN A 99 -1.04 15.97 -1.36
N LEU A 100 -1.95 15.99 -0.39
CA LEU A 100 -3.34 15.59 -0.63
C LEU A 100 -4.03 16.53 -1.63
N ALA A 101 -3.81 17.84 -1.52
CA ALA A 101 -4.31 18.80 -2.51
C ALA A 101 -3.74 18.54 -3.92
N ALA A 102 -2.47 18.19 -4.02
CA ALA A 102 -1.84 17.83 -5.29
C ALA A 102 -2.42 16.55 -5.90
N MET A 103 -2.75 15.55 -5.08
CA MET A 103 -3.44 14.35 -5.53
C MET A 103 -4.82 14.67 -6.10
N TYR A 104 -5.66 15.42 -5.37
CA TYR A 104 -6.98 15.84 -5.90
C TYR A 104 -6.86 16.63 -7.19
N ARG A 105 -5.86 17.51 -7.31
CA ARG A 105 -5.62 18.25 -8.55
C ARG A 105 -5.21 17.34 -9.71
N CYS A 106 -4.35 16.35 -9.47
CA CYS A 106 -4.00 15.35 -10.48
C CYS A 106 -5.22 14.53 -10.90
N GLU A 107 -6.09 14.15 -9.96
CA GLU A 107 -7.35 13.45 -10.23
C GLU A 107 -8.26 14.30 -11.12
N GLU A 108 -8.51 15.55 -10.75
CA GLU A 108 -9.35 16.48 -11.50
C GLU A 108 -8.84 16.67 -12.94
N LEU A 109 -7.55 16.97 -13.12
CA LEU A 109 -6.94 17.18 -14.43
C LEU A 109 -7.00 15.92 -15.31
N SER A 110 -6.95 14.75 -14.68
CA SER A 110 -6.99 13.45 -15.36
C SER A 110 -8.31 13.13 -16.07
N ALA A 111 -9.36 13.94 -15.85
CA ALA A 111 -10.59 13.86 -16.62
C ALA A 111 -10.38 14.21 -18.10
N GLY A 112 -9.45 15.12 -18.41
CA GLY A 112 -9.15 15.53 -19.77
C GLY A 112 -7.87 14.90 -20.31
N LEU A 113 -6.76 15.01 -19.57
CA LEU A 113 -5.43 14.56 -19.99
C LEU A 113 -4.66 13.95 -18.82
N PRO A 114 -3.75 12.99 -19.05
CA PRO A 114 -2.85 12.52 -18.02
C PRO A 114 -2.09 13.69 -17.37
N ALA A 115 -2.01 13.69 -16.04
CA ALA A 115 -1.33 14.70 -15.25
C ALA A 115 -0.38 14.03 -14.26
N SER A 116 0.75 14.65 -13.97
CA SER A 116 1.69 14.12 -12.97
C SER A 116 2.34 15.23 -12.16
N THR A 117 2.66 14.93 -10.92
CA THR A 117 3.53 15.76 -10.08
C THR A 117 4.45 14.86 -9.28
N GLU A 118 5.61 15.38 -8.91
CA GLU A 118 6.61 14.65 -8.16
C GLU A 118 7.07 15.45 -6.94
N PHE A 119 7.41 14.73 -5.88
CA PHE A 119 8.06 15.28 -4.71
C PHE A 119 8.92 14.22 -4.04
N THR A 120 9.87 14.66 -3.22
CA THR A 120 10.76 13.77 -2.47
C THR A 120 10.64 14.11 -0.99
N LYS A 121 10.45 13.08 -0.15
CA LYS A 121 10.46 13.22 1.31
C LYS A 121 11.04 11.96 1.93
N ASP A 122 11.87 12.13 2.96
CA ASP A 122 12.53 11.06 3.68
C ASP A 122 13.21 10.01 2.77
N GLU A 123 13.90 10.49 1.73
CA GLU A 123 14.64 9.65 0.78
C GLU A 123 13.75 8.71 -0.06
N VAL A 124 12.45 8.98 -0.11
CA VAL A 124 11.50 8.33 -0.99
C VAL A 124 11.07 9.35 -2.05
N ARG A 125 11.23 8.98 -3.32
CA ARG A 125 10.68 9.72 -4.45
C ARG A 125 9.23 9.30 -4.66
N PHE A 126 8.34 10.28 -4.69
CA PHE A 126 6.92 10.09 -4.94
C PHE A 126 6.55 10.70 -6.28
N ILE A 127 5.90 9.91 -7.13
CA ILE A 127 5.37 10.35 -8.42
C ILE A 127 3.86 10.11 -8.40
N VAL A 128 3.10 11.18 -8.25
CA VAL A 128 1.65 11.17 -8.28
C VAL A 128 1.23 11.26 -9.74
N THR A 129 0.54 10.24 -10.24
CA THR A 129 0.07 10.17 -11.63
C THR A 129 -1.45 10.11 -11.65
N GLY A 130 -2.06 11.11 -12.26
CA GLY A 130 -3.48 11.16 -12.59
C GLY A 130 -3.73 10.68 -14.02
N ARG A 131 -4.63 9.72 -14.20
CA ARG A 131 -5.13 9.27 -15.51
C ARG A 131 -6.54 8.69 -15.38
N ARG A 132 -7.22 8.50 -16.51
CA ARG A 132 -8.43 7.66 -16.52
C ARG A 132 -8.04 6.20 -16.26
N ASN A 133 -8.74 5.56 -15.34
CA ASN A 133 -8.56 4.15 -15.03
C ASN A 133 -9.39 3.24 -15.95
N PRO A 134 -9.33 1.91 -15.79
CA PRO A 134 -10.15 0.97 -16.58
C PRO A 134 -11.67 1.13 -16.42
N LEU A 135 -12.14 1.90 -15.44
CA LEU A 135 -13.55 2.26 -15.26
C LEU A 135 -13.90 3.60 -15.94
N GLU A 136 -12.98 4.15 -16.74
CA GLU A 136 -13.08 5.46 -17.38
C GLU A 136 -13.28 6.61 -16.37
N LYS A 137 -12.88 6.41 -15.10
CA LYS A 137 -12.95 7.44 -14.07
C LYS A 137 -11.60 8.16 -13.95
N PRO A 138 -11.59 9.49 -13.80
CA PRO A 138 -10.39 10.21 -13.38
C PRO A 138 -9.90 9.61 -12.05
N SER A 139 -8.61 9.33 -11.95
CA SER A 139 -8.07 8.56 -10.83
C SER A 139 -6.60 8.88 -10.62
N VAL A 140 -6.08 8.57 -9.43
CA VAL A 140 -4.67 8.80 -9.08
C VAL A 140 -4.05 7.54 -8.50
N VAL A 141 -2.81 7.29 -8.92
CA VAL A 141 -1.89 6.33 -8.31
C VAL A 141 -0.60 7.05 -7.95
N VAL A 142 -0.04 6.72 -6.79
CA VAL A 142 1.26 7.25 -6.35
C VAL A 142 2.30 6.15 -6.47
N ARG A 143 3.32 6.39 -7.29
CA ARG A 143 4.50 5.54 -7.34
C ARG A 143 5.48 6.01 -6.28
N CYS A 144 5.97 5.09 -5.46
CA CYS A 144 6.96 5.36 -4.43
C CYS A 144 8.21 4.55 -4.74
N GLN A 145 9.35 5.22 -4.81
CA GLN A 145 10.64 4.60 -5.11
C GLN A 145 11.67 5.02 -4.08
N SER A 146 12.35 4.04 -3.48
CA SER A 146 13.50 4.28 -2.61
C SER A 146 14.63 3.33 -2.98
N GLU A 147 15.78 3.91 -3.33
CA GLU A 147 16.99 3.18 -3.72
C GLU A 147 17.89 2.85 -2.52
N LYS A 148 17.66 3.51 -1.37
CA LYS A 148 18.47 3.31 -0.18
C LYS A 148 18.01 2.08 0.59
N PRO A 149 18.91 1.13 0.91
CA PRO A 149 18.57 -0.01 1.75
C PRO A 149 17.98 0.45 3.08
N GLY A 150 16.81 -0.08 3.43
CA GLY A 150 16.09 0.31 4.64
C GLY A 150 14.62 -0.12 4.62
N PRO A 151 13.84 0.25 5.64
CA PRO A 151 12.45 -0.19 5.77
C PRO A 151 11.53 0.26 4.62
N ARG A 152 11.92 1.34 3.93
CA ARG A 152 11.19 1.97 2.82
C ARG A 152 11.76 1.59 1.44
N TYR A 153 12.78 0.74 1.39
CA TYR A 153 13.43 0.32 0.15
C TYR A 153 12.45 -0.34 -0.82
N GLY A 154 12.75 -0.20 -2.11
CA GLY A 154 12.04 -0.84 -3.20
C GLY A 154 10.98 0.05 -3.85
N VAL A 155 10.20 -0.60 -4.71
CA VAL A 155 9.18 0.04 -5.53
C VAL A 155 7.79 -0.31 -5.04
N ARG A 156 6.93 0.70 -4.94
CA ARG A 156 5.56 0.56 -4.41
C ARG A 156 4.59 1.39 -5.23
N ALA A 157 3.36 0.90 -5.35
CA ALA A 157 2.22 1.67 -5.85
C ALA A 157 1.24 1.88 -4.70
N VAL A 158 0.83 3.12 -4.47
CA VAL A 158 -0.16 3.46 -3.45
C VAL A 158 -1.41 4.03 -4.11
N TYR A 159 -2.55 3.47 -3.73
CA TYR A 159 -3.87 3.90 -4.11
C TYR A 159 -4.51 4.59 -2.90
N GLY A 160 -4.64 5.91 -3.01
CA GLY A 160 -5.56 6.70 -2.21
C GLY A 160 -6.80 7.04 -3.04
N LEU A 161 -7.76 7.77 -2.43
CA LEU A 161 -8.98 8.23 -3.12
C LEU A 161 -9.69 7.06 -3.84
N LEU A 162 -9.99 6.01 -3.08
CA LEU A 162 -10.40 4.71 -3.61
C LEU A 162 -11.73 4.74 -4.36
N GLU A 163 -12.55 5.78 -4.17
CA GLU A 163 -13.81 6.01 -4.85
C GLU A 163 -13.66 6.00 -6.38
N ALA A 164 -12.57 6.58 -6.91
CA ALA A 164 -12.28 6.57 -8.34
C ALA A 164 -12.05 5.16 -8.88
N TRP A 165 -11.43 4.30 -8.08
CA TRP A 165 -11.09 2.91 -8.42
C TRP A 165 -12.21 1.92 -8.13
N ALA A 166 -13.32 2.39 -7.55
CA ALA A 166 -14.41 1.54 -7.13
C ALA A 166 -15.39 1.18 -8.26
N VAL A 167 -15.63 -0.12 -8.40
CA VAL A 167 -16.78 -0.66 -9.12
C VAL A 167 -18.03 -0.53 -8.25
N ASN A 168 -17.89 -0.83 -6.96
CA ASN A 168 -18.95 -0.70 -5.95
C ASN A 168 -18.32 -0.56 -4.54
N ASN A 169 -19.17 -0.56 -3.51
CA ASN A 169 -18.78 -0.38 -2.10
C ASN A 169 -17.88 -1.51 -1.51
N LYS A 170 -17.60 -2.56 -2.28
CA LYS A 170 -16.77 -3.72 -1.91
C LYS A 170 -15.68 -4.04 -2.94
N THR A 171 -15.87 -3.66 -4.19
CA THR A 171 -14.96 -4.07 -5.27
C THR A 171 -14.18 -2.88 -5.81
N LEU A 172 -12.86 -2.98 -5.78
CA LEU A 172 -11.93 -2.04 -6.41
C LEU A 172 -11.19 -2.73 -7.54
N PHE A 173 -10.99 -2.00 -8.63
CA PHE A 173 -10.21 -2.44 -9.79
C PHE A 173 -8.96 -1.57 -9.87
N LEU A 174 -7.78 -2.11 -9.56
CA LEU A 174 -6.52 -1.37 -9.48
C LEU A 174 -5.60 -1.77 -10.64
N GLU A 175 -5.18 -0.79 -11.43
CA GLU A 175 -4.20 -0.97 -12.50
C GLU A 175 -2.81 -0.58 -11.99
N LEU A 176 -1.88 -1.55 -11.93
CA LEU A 176 -0.51 -1.30 -11.45
C LEU A 176 0.29 -0.43 -12.44
N PRO A 177 1.10 0.54 -11.96
CA PRO A 177 1.95 1.34 -12.85
C PRO A 177 2.91 0.46 -13.66
N ARG A 178 2.80 0.52 -15.00
CA ARG A 178 3.59 -0.34 -15.91
C ARG A 178 5.09 -0.10 -15.75
N GLU A 179 5.49 1.12 -15.46
CA GLU A 179 6.89 1.52 -15.33
C GLU A 179 7.63 0.71 -14.24
N ASP A 180 6.88 0.24 -13.24
CA ASP A 180 7.41 -0.43 -12.05
C ASP A 180 7.01 -1.92 -11.99
N PHE A 181 5.84 -2.26 -12.54
CA PHE A 181 5.22 -3.58 -12.48
C PHE A 181 5.10 -4.24 -13.87
N ALA A 182 5.96 -3.86 -14.83
CA ALA A 182 5.98 -4.47 -16.16
C ALA A 182 6.25 -5.98 -16.12
N GLN A 183 7.20 -6.39 -15.29
CA GLN A 183 7.70 -7.75 -15.27
C GLN A 183 6.86 -8.67 -14.37
N PRO A 184 6.75 -9.98 -14.69
CA PRO A 184 6.20 -10.97 -13.78
C PRO A 184 6.97 -11.01 -12.46
N GLY A 185 6.30 -11.38 -11.37
CA GLY A 185 6.91 -11.40 -10.05
C GLY A 185 5.92 -11.69 -8.93
N ARG A 186 6.34 -11.52 -7.67
CA ARG A 186 5.44 -11.59 -6.52
C ARG A 186 5.13 -10.20 -5.98
N ILE A 187 3.87 -9.99 -5.63
CA ILE A 187 3.41 -8.75 -5.01
C ILE A 187 2.79 -9.02 -3.65
N GLU A 188 2.78 -7.98 -2.83
CA GLU A 188 1.99 -7.95 -1.60
C GLU A 188 1.14 -6.68 -1.57
N ALA A 189 -0.14 -6.86 -1.31
CA ALA A 189 -1.11 -5.80 -1.07
C ALA A 189 -1.33 -5.63 0.43
N VAL A 190 -1.29 -4.38 0.89
CA VAL A 190 -1.56 -4.00 2.28
C VAL A 190 -2.67 -2.97 2.28
N PHE A 191 -3.77 -3.25 2.99
CA PHE A 191 -4.87 -2.32 3.16
C PHE A 191 -4.77 -1.62 4.52
N TYR A 192 -4.92 -0.30 4.50
CA TYR A 192 -4.87 0.53 5.69
C TYR A 192 -6.19 1.21 5.99
N ARG A 193 -6.43 1.41 7.29
CA ARG A 193 -7.41 2.35 7.84
C ARG A 193 -6.63 3.39 8.65
N GLY A 194 -6.33 4.53 8.04
CA GLY A 194 -5.42 5.51 8.65
C GLY A 194 -4.03 4.91 8.86
N GLU A 195 -3.64 4.72 10.12
CA GLU A 195 -2.36 4.14 10.53
C GLU A 195 -2.43 2.61 10.74
N ASP A 196 -3.64 2.04 10.81
CA ASP A 196 -3.81 0.62 11.10
C ASP A 196 -3.72 -0.22 9.82
N VAL A 197 -2.91 -1.29 9.85
CA VAL A 197 -2.99 -2.36 8.84
C VAL A 197 -4.20 -3.24 9.15
N VAL A 198 -5.14 -3.34 8.21
CA VAL A 198 -6.37 -4.13 8.39
C VAL A 198 -6.19 -5.55 7.84
N TRP A 199 -5.53 -5.67 6.69
CA TRP A 199 -5.16 -6.95 6.11
C TRP A 199 -3.97 -6.81 5.17
N THR A 200 -3.31 -7.94 4.95
CA THR A 200 -2.18 -8.10 4.03
C THR A 200 -2.39 -9.39 3.24
N GLU A 201 -2.21 -9.33 1.93
CA GLU A 201 -2.37 -10.48 1.04
C GLU A 201 -1.29 -10.49 -0.05
N ARG A 202 -0.86 -11.69 -0.45
CA ARG A 202 0.18 -11.89 -1.46
C ARG A 202 -0.42 -12.56 -2.67
N ALA A 203 0.07 -12.17 -3.85
CA ALA A 203 -0.33 -12.77 -5.10
C ALA A 203 0.85 -12.85 -6.07
N ASP A 204 0.78 -13.81 -6.98
CA ASP A 204 1.64 -13.84 -8.15
C ASP A 204 1.15 -12.81 -9.17
N TRP A 205 2.05 -11.95 -9.61
CA TRP A 205 1.80 -10.94 -10.62
C TRP A 205 2.32 -11.44 -11.98
N PRO A 206 1.46 -11.54 -13.00
CA PRO A 206 1.84 -12.09 -14.29
C PRO A 206 2.68 -11.14 -15.15
N GLY A 207 2.84 -9.87 -14.73
CA GLY A 207 3.44 -8.85 -15.59
C GLY A 207 2.50 -8.40 -16.70
N TYR A 208 2.90 -7.37 -17.43
CA TYR A 208 2.20 -6.92 -18.61
C TYR A 208 2.69 -7.68 -19.84
N PRO A 209 1.79 -8.01 -20.80
CA PRO A 209 2.22 -8.62 -22.05
C PRO A 209 3.21 -7.68 -22.76
N GLU A 210 4.31 -8.24 -23.29
CA GLU A 210 5.19 -7.48 -24.18
C GLU A 210 4.35 -6.93 -25.32
N LYS A 211 4.38 -5.60 -25.52
CA LYS A 211 3.77 -5.01 -26.70
C LYS A 211 4.52 -5.59 -27.89
N ALA A 212 3.88 -6.52 -28.62
CA ALA A 212 4.40 -7.06 -29.87
C ALA A 212 4.93 -5.88 -30.69
N GLY A 213 6.24 -5.85 -30.88
CA GLY A 213 6.98 -4.67 -31.32
C GLY A 213 6.29 -4.01 -32.49
N ARG A 214 6.03 -2.71 -32.36
CA ARG A 214 5.89 -1.81 -33.50
C ARG A 214 7.24 -1.89 -34.21
N GLY A 215 7.34 -2.80 -35.18
CA GLY A 215 8.59 -3.12 -35.84
C GLY A 215 9.28 -1.84 -36.30
N ASP A 216 10.48 -1.61 -35.79
CA ASP A 216 11.43 -0.65 -36.32
C ASP A 216 11.63 -0.94 -37.81
N LYS A 217 10.90 -0.20 -38.64
CA LYS A 217 11.30 0.08 -40.02
C LYS A 217 12.07 1.39 -40.03
N GLU A 218 13.16 1.47 -39.28
CA GLU A 218 14.24 2.40 -39.61
C GLU A 218 15.25 1.64 -40.48
N LYS A 219 14.82 1.28 -41.71
CA LYS A 219 15.75 0.89 -42.76
C LYS A 219 16.48 2.15 -43.20
N GLY A 220 17.79 2.14 -42.98
CA GLY A 220 18.69 3.25 -43.24
C GLY A 220 18.54 3.84 -44.64
N ARG A 221 18.59 5.17 -44.68
CA ARG A 221 18.86 5.94 -45.89
C ARG A 221 20.32 6.41 -45.80
N GLN A 222 21.24 5.49 -46.10
CA GLN A 222 22.60 5.80 -46.51
C GLN A 222 22.67 5.80 -48.04
N GLY A 223 23.38 6.77 -48.60
CA GLY A 223 23.55 7.01 -50.04
C GLY A 223 22.56 8.07 -50.52
N GLU A 224 22.97 9.19 -51.11
CA GLU A 224 23.98 9.30 -52.16
C GLU A 224 24.45 10.77 -52.24
N LYS A 225 25.75 10.99 -52.04
CA LYS A 225 26.44 12.19 -52.52
C LYS A 225 27.05 11.81 -53.87
N GLN A 226 26.68 12.53 -54.92
CA GLN A 226 27.52 12.81 -56.07
C GLN A 226 27.46 14.31 -56.33
#